data_AF-A0A444XJB7-F1
#
_entry.id   AF-A0A444XJB7-F1
#
_cell.length_a   1.000
_cell.length_b   1.000
_cell.length_c   1.000
_cell.angle_alpha   90.00
_cell.angle_beta   90.00
_cell.angle_gamma   90.00
#
_symmetry.space_group_name_H-M   'P 1'
#
loop_
_entity.id
_entity.type
_entity.pdbx_description
1 polymer ?
#
loop_
_entity_poly.entity_id
_entity_poly.type
_entity_poly.pdbx_seq_one_letter_code
_entity_poly.pdbx_strand_id
1 'polypeptide(L)'
;MTRIKRGYIARKRRTQIRLFTSSFRGAHSRLTRTISQQKIKALVSANRDRDRKKRGFRVYNMYKGQLLLNRKIVAQMGILKGNCLLMIANEIIT
;
A
#
# COMPACT_ATOMS: atom_id res chain seq x y z
N MET A 1 44.40 -11.08 18.52
CA MET A 1 43.00 -10.82 18.11
C MET A 1 42.11 -12.00 18.47
N THR A 2 41.03 -11.79 19.20
CA THR A 2 40.11 -12.84 19.66
C THR A 2 38.95 -13.05 18.67
N ARG A 3 38.75 -14.29 18.22
CA ARG A 3 37.68 -14.66 17.27
C ARG A 3 36.34 -14.81 18.00
N ILE A 4 35.42 -13.86 17.80
CA ILE A 4 34.06 -13.94 18.35
C ILE A 4 33.14 -14.67 17.37
N LYS A 5 32.48 -15.73 17.83
CA LYS A 5 31.51 -16.50 17.05
C LYS A 5 30.14 -15.81 17.10
N ARG A 6 29.38 -15.90 16.01
CA ARG A 6 28.05 -15.25 15.85
C ARG A 6 26.97 -15.72 16.85
N GLY A 7 27.14 -16.90 17.45
CA GLY A 7 26.21 -17.46 18.43
C GLY A 7 24.77 -17.64 17.91
N TYR A 8 23.80 -17.59 18.82
CA TYR A 8 22.38 -17.82 18.51
C TYR A 8 21.64 -16.59 17.96
N ILE A 9 22.29 -15.41 17.91
CA ILE A 9 21.68 -14.13 17.52
C ILE A 9 21.03 -14.23 16.14
N ALA A 10 21.69 -14.90 15.20
CA ALA A 10 21.17 -15.12 13.85
C ALA A 10 19.90 -15.99 13.85
N ARG A 11 19.86 -17.03 14.69
CA ARG A 11 18.70 -17.92 14.84
C ARG A 11 17.52 -17.16 15.45
N LYS A 12 17.75 -16.41 16.52
CA LYS A 12 16.72 -15.56 17.18
C LYS A 12 16.05 -14.62 16.19
N ARG A 13 16.83 -13.91 15.35
CA ARG A 13 16.27 -13.03 14.30
C ARG A 13 15.42 -13.80 13.29
N ARG A 14 15.85 -14.99 12.83
CA ARG A 14 15.08 -15.80 11.87
C ARG A 14 13.78 -16.34 12.47
N THR A 15 13.79 -16.75 13.74
CA THR A 15 12.58 -17.22 14.43
C THR A 15 11.53 -16.11 14.51
N GLN A 16 11.92 -14.89 14.88
CA GLN A 16 11.02 -13.74 14.92
C GLN A 16 10.39 -13.44 13.54
N ILE A 17 11.18 -13.51 12.47
CA ILE A 17 10.67 -13.27 11.11
C ILE A 17 9.75 -14.43 10.67
N ARG A 18 10.09 -15.68 11.01
CA ARG A 18 9.27 -16.84 10.66
C ARG A 18 7.90 -16.81 11.35
N LEU A 19 7.83 -16.33 12.59
CA LEU A 19 6.56 -16.14 13.30
C LEU A 19 5.61 -15.19 12.56
N PHE A 20 6.14 -14.10 11.98
CA PHE A 20 5.35 -13.16 11.18
C PHE A 20 4.77 -13.79 9.90
N THR A 21 5.49 -14.72 9.28
CA THR A 21 5.10 -15.38 8.02
C THR A 21 4.45 -16.75 8.21
N SER A 22 4.01 -17.11 9.43
CA SER A 22 3.55 -18.46 9.75
C SER A 22 2.32 -18.90 8.94
N SER A 23 1.42 -17.97 8.64
CA SER A 23 0.21 -18.17 7.84
C SER A 23 0.43 -18.10 6.33
N PHE A 24 1.66 -17.85 5.88
CA PHE A 24 1.94 -17.61 4.46
C PHE A 24 1.99 -18.95 3.71
N ARG A 25 1.43 -18.99 2.50
CA ARG A 25 1.33 -20.22 1.71
C ARG A 25 2.68 -20.63 1.10
N GLY A 26 2.94 -21.93 1.04
CA GLY A 26 4.02 -22.54 0.27
C GLY A 26 5.43 -22.16 0.75
N ALA A 27 6.32 -21.81 -0.20
CA ALA A 27 7.71 -21.51 0.09
C ALA A 27 7.92 -20.24 0.94
N HIS A 28 6.91 -19.38 1.04
CA HIS A 28 6.98 -18.09 1.76
C HIS A 28 6.91 -18.21 3.29
N SER A 29 6.58 -19.37 3.84
CA SER A 29 6.62 -19.67 5.28
C SER A 29 7.75 -20.66 5.64
N ARG A 30 8.48 -21.17 4.63
CA ARG A 30 9.51 -22.21 4.79
C ARG A 30 10.93 -21.71 4.52
N LEU A 31 11.17 -21.04 3.39
CA LEU A 31 12.52 -20.63 3.00
C LEU A 31 12.88 -19.25 3.56
N THR A 32 14.03 -19.15 4.24
CA THR A 32 14.40 -17.90 4.94
C THR A 32 14.57 -16.69 4.01
N ARG A 33 15.09 -16.90 2.79
CA ARG A 33 15.25 -15.83 1.78
C ARG A 33 13.91 -15.30 1.28
N THR A 34 12.96 -16.19 0.98
CA THR A 34 11.62 -15.79 0.49
C THR A 34 10.79 -15.18 1.61
N ILE A 35 10.90 -15.69 2.85
CA ILE A 35 10.29 -15.13 4.05
C ILE A 35 10.70 -13.66 4.21
N SER A 36 12.01 -13.36 4.11
CA SER A 36 12.50 -11.98 4.25
C SER A 36 11.97 -11.05 3.15
N GLN A 37 11.93 -11.53 1.90
CA GLN A 37 11.35 -10.76 0.79
C GLN A 37 9.85 -10.51 0.99
N GLN A 38 9.09 -11.52 1.43
CA GLN A 38 7.66 -11.38 1.61
C GLN A 38 7.29 -10.51 2.81
N LYS A 39 8.09 -10.55 3.88
CA LYS A 39 7.93 -9.61 5.00
C LYS A 39 7.99 -8.16 4.51
N ILE A 40 8.97 -7.83 3.66
CA ILE A 40 9.12 -6.46 3.12
C ILE A 40 7.91 -6.11 2.24
N LYS A 41 7.52 -7.01 1.33
CA LYS A 41 6.36 -6.78 0.44
C LYS A 41 5.07 -6.56 1.24
N ALA A 42 4.81 -7.37 2.26
CA ALA A 42 3.63 -7.26 3.11
C ALA A 42 3.58 -5.94 3.91
N LEU A 43 4.73 -5.49 4.44
CA LEU A 43 4.79 -4.21 5.16
C LEU A 43 4.60 -3.01 4.23
N VAL A 44 5.17 -3.07 3.02
CA VAL A 44 5.00 -2.03 2.00
C VAL A 44 3.55 -1.98 1.51
N SER A 45 2.90 -3.12 1.27
CA SER A 45 1.48 -3.14 0.90
C SER A 45 0.61 -2.61 2.04
N ALA A 46 0.84 -3.03 3.29
CA ALA A 46 0.09 -2.54 4.44
C ALA A 46 0.17 -1.01 4.57
N ASN A 47 1.36 -0.42 4.37
CA ASN A 47 1.52 1.04 4.38
C ASN A 47 0.72 1.71 3.26
N ARG A 48 0.85 1.21 2.02
CA ARG A 48 0.11 1.73 0.87
C ARG A 48 -1.41 1.62 1.05
N ASP A 49 -1.87 0.52 1.61
CA ASP A 49 -3.30 0.24 1.77
C ASP A 49 -3.91 1.05 2.92
N ARG A 50 -3.14 1.46 3.93
CA ARG A 50 -3.60 2.44 4.94
C ARG A 50 -3.99 3.77 4.30
N ASP A 51 -3.20 4.26 3.34
CA ASP A 51 -3.50 5.50 2.63
C ASP A 51 -4.69 5.34 1.67
N ARG A 52 -4.77 4.20 0.98
CA ARG A 52 -5.91 3.86 0.13
C ARG A 52 -7.20 3.74 0.93
N LYS A 53 -7.16 3.15 2.12
CA LYS A 53 -8.32 2.99 3.01
C LYS A 53 -8.91 4.35 3.40
N LYS A 54 -8.09 5.34 3.74
CA LYS A 54 -8.55 6.71 4.01
C LYS A 54 -9.28 7.32 2.81
N ARG A 55 -8.74 7.16 1.60
CA ARG A 55 -9.38 7.63 0.36
C ARG A 55 -10.69 6.88 0.07
N GLY A 56 -10.69 5.56 0.25
CA GLY A 56 -11.85 4.69 0.04
C GLY A 56 -13.02 5.07 0.94
N PHE A 57 -12.76 5.33 2.24
CA PHE A 57 -13.81 5.81 3.15
C PHE A 57 -14.35 7.19 2.74
N ARG A 58 -13.49 8.11 2.31
CA ARG A 58 -13.94 9.42 1.84
C ARG A 58 -14.88 9.29 0.63
N VAL A 59 -14.51 8.44 -0.33
CA VAL A 59 -15.32 8.15 -1.51
C VAL A 59 -16.64 7.47 -1.13
N TYR A 60 -16.59 6.45 -0.27
CA TYR A 60 -17.77 5.76 0.23
C TYR A 60 -18.74 6.72 0.93
N ASN A 61 -18.24 7.57 1.82
CA ASN A 61 -19.05 8.56 2.54
C ASN A 61 -19.67 9.60 1.59
N MET A 62 -18.95 10.03 0.54
CA MET A 62 -19.54 10.88 -0.52
C MET A 62 -20.68 10.17 -1.25
N TYR A 63 -20.51 8.90 -1.64
CA TYR A 63 -21.57 8.14 -2.31
C TYR A 63 -22.76 7.89 -1.38
N LYS A 64 -22.52 7.56 -0.11
CA LYS A 64 -23.58 7.33 0.90
C LYS A 64 -24.33 8.60 1.27
N GLY A 65 -23.65 9.75 1.26
CA GLY A 65 -24.23 11.06 1.56
C GLY A 65 -25.02 11.70 0.42
N GLN A 66 -25.12 11.04 -0.75
CA GLN A 66 -25.91 11.50 -1.90
C GLN A 66 -25.69 12.99 -2.29
N LEU A 67 -24.47 13.52 -2.10
CA LEU A 67 -24.08 14.78 -2.74
C LEU A 67 -24.04 14.50 -4.24
N LEU A 68 -25.10 14.95 -4.95
CA LEU A 68 -25.35 14.81 -6.39
C LEU A 68 -24.27 15.49 -7.24
N LEU A 69 -23.01 15.07 -7.12
CA LEU A 69 -22.03 15.30 -8.17
C LEU A 69 -22.35 14.30 -9.27
N ASN A 70 -23.05 14.79 -10.29
CA ASN A 70 -23.39 14.06 -11.50
C ASN A 70 -22.23 13.13 -11.90
N ARG A 71 -22.53 11.85 -12.18
CA ARG A 71 -21.54 10.84 -12.60
C ARG A 71 -20.61 11.36 -13.71
N LYS A 72 -21.11 12.28 -14.54
CA LYS A 72 -20.37 13.01 -15.59
C LYS A 72 -19.19 13.84 -15.04
N ILE A 73 -19.36 14.56 -13.93
CA ILE A 73 -18.32 15.40 -13.29
C ILE A 73 -17.22 14.51 -12.68
N VAL A 74 -17.60 13.42 -12.01
CA VAL A 74 -16.65 12.47 -11.41
C VAL A 74 -15.86 11.72 -12.49
N ALA A 75 -16.52 11.34 -13.59
CA ALA A 75 -15.85 10.74 -14.76
C ALA A 75 -14.92 11.75 -15.45
N GLN A 76 -15.35 13.01 -15.63
CA GLN A 76 -14.52 14.08 -16.17
C GLN A 76 -13.29 14.37 -15.31
N MET A 77 -13.41 14.44 -13.98
CA MET A 77 -12.25 14.57 -13.08
C MET A 77 -11.32 13.35 -13.10
N GLY A 78 -11.85 12.16 -13.39
CA GLY A 78 -11.05 10.94 -13.59
C GLY A 78 -10.23 10.99 -14.87
N ILE A 79 -10.81 11.53 -15.96
CA ILE A 79 -10.19 11.68 -17.28
C ILE A 79 -9.19 12.86 -17.30
N LEU A 80 -9.57 14.00 -16.72
CA LEU A 80 -8.78 15.24 -16.74
C LEU A 80 -7.64 15.29 -15.73
N LYS A 81 -7.38 14.25 -14.92
CA LYS A 81 -6.43 14.37 -13.80
C LYS A 81 -5.00 14.79 -14.17
N GLY A 82 -4.61 14.70 -15.45
CA GLY A 82 -3.37 15.29 -15.98
C GLY A 82 -3.50 16.74 -16.50
N ASN A 83 -4.67 17.15 -16.99
CA ASN A 83 -4.89 18.42 -17.72
C ASN A 83 -5.98 19.33 -17.12
N CYS A 84 -6.47 19.02 -15.90
CA CYS A 84 -7.61 19.69 -15.26
C CYS A 84 -7.41 21.21 -15.11
N LEU A 85 -6.20 21.63 -14.75
CA LEU A 85 -5.86 23.04 -14.55
C LEU A 85 -5.84 23.84 -15.86
N LEU A 86 -5.44 23.21 -16.98
CA LEU A 86 -5.36 23.87 -18.29
C LEU A 86 -6.76 24.12 -18.88
N MET A 87 -7.68 23.16 -18.69
CA MET A 87 -9.05 23.32 -19.18
C MET A 87 -9.84 24.37 -18.40
N ILE A 88 -9.70 24.41 -17.08
CA ILE A 88 -10.33 25.46 -16.24
C ILE A 88 -9.74 26.83 -16.58
N ALA A 89 -8.42 26.93 -16.83
CA ALA A 89 -7.79 28.18 -17.24
C ALA A 89 -8.29 28.67 -18.61
N ASN A 90 -8.42 27.79 -19.60
CA ASN A 90 -8.92 28.17 -20.93
C ASN A 90 -10.41 28.54 -20.92
N GLU A 91 -11.22 27.90 -20.08
CA GLU A 91 -12.66 28.19 -19.92
C GLU A 91 -12.94 29.48 -19.14
N ILE A 92 -11.98 29.99 -18.35
CA ILE A 92 -12.05 31.30 -17.68
C ILE A 92 -11.52 32.44 -18.57
N ILE A 93 -10.62 32.13 -19.50
CA ILE A 93 -10.00 33.12 -20.41
C ILE A 93 -10.86 33.40 -21.67
N THR A 94 -11.84 32.55 -21.96
CA THR A 94 -12.81 32.74 -23.06
C THR A 94 -14.09 33.37 -22.53
#